data_AF-A0A087GLF1-F1
#
_entry.id   AF-A0A087GLF1-F1
#
_cell.length_a   1.000
_cell.length_b   1.000
_cell.length_c   1.000
_cell.angle_alpha   90.00
_cell.angle_beta   90.00
_cell.angle_gamma   90.00
#
_symmetry.space_group_name_H-M   'P 1'
#
loop_
_entity.id
_entity.type
_entity.pdbx_description
1 polymer ?
#
loop_
_entity_poly.entity_id
_entity_poly.type
_entity_poly.pdbx_seq_one_letter_code
_entity_poly.pdbx_strand_id
1 'polypeptide(L)'
;MDQQNLFHSFGLYIGKHESGPMSLTVEYEFSAWSKTTKDFVRQHKATYKFTGAKSFGSRNLLAIPWESFMSKTCPYFINDVLHLRAQLSICP
;
A
#
# COMPACT_ATOMS: atom_id res chain seq x y z
N MET A 1 21.25 21.55 -4.98
CA MET A 1 21.46 20.93 -3.65
C MET A 1 21.00 19.50 -3.82
N ASP A 2 21.85 18.73 -4.48
CA ASP A 2 21.55 17.40 -5.00
C ASP A 2 22.26 16.37 -4.12
N GLN A 3 21.57 15.97 -3.07
CA GLN A 3 21.66 14.59 -2.63
C GLN A 3 20.23 14.07 -2.60
N GLN A 4 19.91 13.34 -3.66
CA GLN A 4 18.86 12.36 -3.76
C GLN A 4 18.85 11.49 -2.49
N ASN A 5 18.16 11.95 -1.45
CA ASN A 5 17.76 11.10 -0.33
C ASN A 5 16.63 10.20 -0.86
N LEU A 6 17.00 9.27 -1.75
CA LEU A 6 16.11 8.28 -2.32
C LEU A 6 15.71 7.36 -1.18
N PHE A 7 14.67 7.74 -0.46
CA PHE A 7 14.06 6.89 0.53
C PHE A 7 13.42 5.71 -0.23
N HIS A 8 14.16 4.61 -0.32
CA HIS A 8 13.68 3.35 -0.85
C HIS A 8 12.60 2.83 0.11
N SER A 9 11.47 2.40 -0.44
CA SER A 9 10.34 1.92 0.34
C SER A 9 9.47 1.00 -0.49
N PHE A 10 8.72 0.14 0.19
CA PHE A 10 7.71 -0.69 -0.44
C PHE A 10 6.41 0.10 -0.55
N GLY A 11 6.07 0.52 -1.77
CA GLY A 11 4.83 1.24 -2.07
C GLY A 11 3.75 0.32 -2.63
N LEU A 12 2.49 0.60 -2.29
CA LEU A 12 1.32 -0.09 -2.84
C LEU A 12 0.30 0.94 -3.31
N TYR A 13 -0.17 0.78 -4.55
CA TYR A 13 -1.05 1.72 -5.22
C TYR A 13 -2.18 1.00 -5.95
N ILE A 14 -3.36 1.61 -5.92
CA ILE A 14 -4.53 1.23 -6.70
C ILE A 14 -4.57 2.12 -7.94
N GLY A 15 -4.46 1.48 -9.11
CA GLY A 15 -4.67 2.13 -10.39
C GLY A 15 -6.14 2.03 -10.83
N LYS A 16 -6.62 3.06 -11.51
CA LYS A 16 -7.92 3.02 -12.19
C LYS A 16 -7.73 2.86 -13.68
N HIS A 17 -8.51 1.95 -14.27
CA HIS A 17 -8.57 1.80 -15.72
C HIS A 17 -9.21 3.02 -16.39
N GLU A 18 -8.67 3.44 -17.54
CA GLU A 18 -9.01 4.71 -18.19
C GLU A 18 -10.47 4.77 -18.68
N SER A 19 -11.11 3.63 -18.92
CA SER A 19 -12.50 3.52 -19.40
C SER A 19 -13.58 3.64 -18.29
N GLY A 20 -13.25 4.17 -17.11
CA GLY A 20 -14.15 4.23 -15.96
C GLY A 20 -14.94 5.54 -15.82
N PRO A 21 -15.89 5.62 -14.85
CA PRO A 21 -16.69 6.82 -14.60
C PRO A 21 -15.83 8.06 -14.32
N MET A 22 -16.24 9.25 -14.76
CA MET A 22 -15.41 10.47 -14.70
C MET A 22 -14.95 10.83 -13.27
N SER A 23 -15.78 10.56 -12.27
CA SER A 23 -15.47 10.73 -10.84
C SER A 23 -15.88 9.47 -10.07
N LEU A 24 -15.01 8.99 -9.19
CA LEU A 24 -15.28 7.85 -8.31
C LEU A 24 -14.62 8.12 -6.96
N THR A 25 -15.37 8.03 -5.87
CA THR A 25 -14.82 8.09 -4.52
C THR A 25 -14.66 6.68 -4.00
N VAL A 26 -13.46 6.35 -3.51
CA VAL A 26 -13.12 5.03 -2.98
C VAL A 26 -12.55 5.20 -1.58
N GLU A 27 -13.17 4.54 -0.61
CA GLU A 27 -12.53 4.25 0.66
C GLU A 27 -11.71 2.96 0.49
N TYR A 28 -10.45 2.99 0.89
CA TYR A 28 -9.56 1.85 0.77
C TYR A 28 -8.81 1.58 2.06
N GLU A 29 -8.57 0.30 2.31
CA GLU A 29 -7.76 -0.19 3.41
C GLU A 29 -6.73 -1.20 2.86
N PHE A 30 -5.47 -0.97 3.17
CA PHE A 30 -4.39 -1.91 2.94
C PHE A 30 -3.97 -2.58 4.23
N SER A 31 -3.80 -3.90 4.18
CA SER A 31 -3.35 -4.72 5.30
C SER A 31 -2.29 -5.70 4.82
N ALA A 32 -1.36 -6.05 5.70
CA ALA A 32 -0.31 -7.03 5.44
C ALA A 32 -0.34 -8.10 6.52
N TRP A 33 -0.16 -9.37 6.13
CA TRP A 33 -0.06 -10.44 7.12
C TRP A 33 1.23 -10.32 7.92
N SER A 34 1.14 -10.39 9.24
CA SER A 34 2.29 -10.36 10.13
C SER A 34 2.50 -11.70 10.83
N LYS A 35 3.73 -12.22 10.84
CA LYS A 35 4.12 -13.37 11.67
C LYS A 35 3.86 -13.15 13.15
N THR A 36 3.98 -11.91 13.61
CA THR A 36 3.84 -11.54 15.01
C THR A 36 2.41 -11.72 15.49
N THR A 37 1.43 -11.25 14.72
CA THR A 37 0.00 -11.34 15.07
C THR A 37 -0.67 -12.60 14.52
N LYS A 38 -0.04 -13.28 13.55
CA LYS A 38 -0.61 -14.39 12.77
C LYS A 38 -1.93 -14.01 12.10
N ASP A 39 -2.03 -12.76 11.65
CA ASP A 39 -3.20 -12.20 10.97
C ASP A 39 -2.80 -10.99 10.11
N PHE A 40 -3.73 -10.50 9.28
CA PHE A 40 -3.63 -9.24 8.57
C PHE A 40 -3.72 -8.05 9.53
N VAL A 41 -2.65 -7.25 9.57
CA VAL A 41 -2.60 -5.99 10.31
C VAL A 41 -2.85 -4.85 9.33
N ARG A 42 -3.79 -3.96 9.67
CA ARG A 42 -4.06 -2.74 8.92
C ARG A 42 -2.82 -1.86 8.88
N GLN A 43 -2.43 -1.46 7.67
CA GLN A 43 -1.26 -0.63 7.41
C GLN A 43 -1.65 0.79 7.01
N HIS A 44 -2.70 0.92 6.19
CA HIS A 44 -3.13 2.22 5.69
C HIS A 44 -4.63 2.20 5.41
N LYS A 45 -5.33 3.27 5.79
CA LYS A 45 -6.75 3.46 5.46
C LYS A 45 -6.98 4.91 5.09
N ALA A 46 -7.60 5.15 3.94
CA ALA A 46 -7.94 6.50 3.51
C ALA A 46 -9.11 6.50 2.51
N THR A 47 -9.63 7.69 2.23
CA THR A 47 -10.61 7.93 1.17
C THR A 47 -9.96 8.74 0.08
N TYR A 48 -10.18 8.35 -1.18
CA TYR A 48 -9.65 9.05 -2.33
C TYR A 48 -10.74 9.29 -3.36
N LYS A 49 -10.80 10.50 -3.91
CA LYS A 49 -11.67 10.84 -5.03
C LYS A 49 -10.84 10.90 -6.31
N PHE A 50 -11.14 10.01 -7.25
CA PHE A 50 -10.56 10.06 -8.59
C PHE A 50 -11.04 11.31 -9.34
N THR A 51 -10.17 12.29 -9.49
CA THR A 51 -10.42 13.54 -10.25
C THR A 51 -9.52 13.69 -11.48
N GLY A 52 -8.76 12.64 -11.84
CA GLY A 52 -7.87 12.65 -13.01
C GLY A 52 -6.51 11.96 -12.79
N ALA A 53 -6.14 11.69 -11.53
CA ALA A 53 -4.93 10.90 -11.24
C ALA A 53 -5.11 9.43 -11.65
N LYS A 54 -4.05 8.83 -12.21
CA LYS A 54 -4.06 7.43 -12.67
C LYS A 54 -4.03 6.40 -11.53
N SER A 55 -3.50 6.79 -10.36
CA SER A 55 -3.39 5.90 -9.21
C SER A 55 -3.30 6.66 -7.88
N PHE A 56 -3.65 5.99 -6.79
CA PHE A 56 -3.44 6.46 -5.42
C PHE A 56 -2.98 5.32 -4.52
N GLY A 57 -2.40 5.61 -3.36
CA GLY A 57 -1.92 4.59 -2.44
C GLY A 57 -0.99 5.11 -1.37
N SER A 58 -0.13 4.23 -0.84
CA SER A 58 0.89 4.58 0.15
C SER A 58 2.28 4.35 -0.41
N ARG A 59 3.15 5.37 -0.27
CA ARG A 59 4.55 5.32 -0.71
C ARG A 59 5.40 4.38 0.16
N ASN A 60 5.10 4.30 1.45
CA ASN A 60 5.73 3.37 2.39
C ASN A 60 4.63 2.64 3.16
N LEU A 61 4.13 1.55 2.59
CA LEU A 61 2.98 0.84 3.12
C LEU A 61 3.21 0.38 4.56
N LEU A 62 4.38 -0.19 4.83
CA LEU A 62 4.68 -0.85 6.11
C LEU A 62 5.38 0.08 7.12
N ALA A 63 5.57 1.35 6.76
CA ALA A 63 6.26 2.37 7.57
C ALA A 63 7.66 1.94 8.07
N ILE A 64 8.35 1.06 7.32
CA ILE A 64 9.72 0.62 7.64
C ILE A 64 10.69 0.97 6.50
N PRO A 65 11.99 1.17 6.80
CA PRO A 65 13.02 1.34 5.76
C PRO A 65 13.12 0.12 4.85
N TRP A 66 13.54 0.34 3.61
CA TRP A 66 13.70 -0.74 2.61
C TRP A 66 14.66 -1.84 3.08
N GLU A 67 15.74 -1.48 3.75
CA GLU A 67 16.73 -2.42 4.28
C GLU A 67 16.10 -3.35 5.32
N SER A 68 15.26 -2.80 6.20
CA SER A 68 14.52 -3.58 7.20
C SER A 68 13.43 -4.44 6.56
N PHE A 69 12.75 -3.93 5.54
CA PHE A 69 11.76 -4.68 4.78
C PHE A 69 12.38 -5.90 4.09
N MET A 70 13.54 -5.75 3.46
CA MET A 70 14.24 -6.84 2.75
C MET A 70 15.06 -7.76 3.67
N SER A 71 15.14 -7.47 4.97
CA SER A 71 15.85 -8.30 5.92
C SER A 71 15.21 -9.68 6.06
N LYS A 72 16.03 -10.71 6.31
CA LYS A 72 15.57 -12.06 6.69
C LYS A 72 14.72 -12.07 7.96
N THR A 73 14.86 -11.04 8.80
CA THR A 73 14.10 -10.86 10.05
C THR A 73 12.78 -10.12 9.85
N CYS A 74 12.45 -9.73 8.61
CA CYS A 74 11.20 -9.03 8.33
C CYS A 74 9.99 -9.90 8.70
N PRO A 75 9.06 -9.40 9.53
CA PRO A 75 7.93 -10.18 10.02
C PRO A 75 6.84 -10.41 8.97
N TYR A 76 6.92 -9.75 7.81
CA TYR A 76 5.88 -9.76 6.78
C TYR A 76 6.08 -10.81 5.68
N PHE A 77 7.29 -11.39 5.54
CA PHE A 77 7.57 -12.45 4.56
C PHE A 77 7.38 -13.84 5.17
N ILE A 78 6.33 -14.57 4.78
CA ILE A 78 6.04 -15.93 5.24
C ILE A 78 6.43 -16.90 4.13
N ASN A 79 7.40 -17.80 4.40
CA ASN A 79 7.94 -18.69 3.37
C ASN A 79 8.33 -17.91 2.09
N ASP A 80 9.02 -16.78 2.29
CA ASP A 80 9.45 -15.86 1.24
C ASP A 80 8.31 -15.17 0.44
N VAL A 81 7.06 -15.25 0.92
CA VAL A 81 5.89 -14.58 0.32
C VAL A 81 5.41 -13.42 1.18
N LEU A 82 5.20 -12.25 0.56
CA LEU A 82 4.52 -11.11 1.17
C LEU A 82 3.02 -11.18 0.87
N HIS A 83 2.21 -11.39 1.90
CA HIS A 83 0.75 -11.44 1.76
C HIS A 83 0.13 -10.07 2.02
N LEU A 84 -0.51 -9.51 1.00
CA LEU A 84 -1.19 -8.22 1.04
C LEU A 84 -2.68 -8.38 0.82
N ARG A 85 -3.46 -7.51 1.46
CA ARG A 85 -4.90 -7.38 1.26
C ARG A 85 -5.22 -5.92 0.98
N ALA A 86 -5.98 -5.68 -0.09
CA ALA A 86 -6.61 -4.40 -0.36
C ALA A 86 -8.12 -4.57 -0.29
N GLN A 87 -8.76 -3.84 0.60
CA GLN A 87 -10.22 -3.76 0.69
C GLN A 87 -10.67 -2.42 0.15
N LEU A 88 -11.60 -2.43 -0.79
CA LEU A 88 -12.10 -1.25 -1.49
C LEU A 88 -13.61 -1.15 -1.30
N SER A 89 -14.07 0.05 -0.96
CA SER A 89 -15.49 0.39 -0.88
C SER A 89 -15.74 1.61 -1.76
N ILE A 90 -16.68 1.49 -2.70
CA ILE A 90 -17.12 2.63 -3.51
C ILE A 90 -18.07 3.47 -2.65
N CYS A 91 -17.77 4.76 -2.52
CA CYS A 91 -18.67 5.70 -1.85
C CYS A 91 -19.64 6.28 -2.89
N PRO A 92 -20.95 6.41 -2.55
CA PRO A 92 -21.94 7.12 -3.37
C PRO A 92 -21.56 8.58 -3.65
#